data_AF-A0A433PTE8-F1
#
_entry.id   AF-A0A433PTE8-F1
#
_cell.length_a   1.000
_cell.length_b   1.000
_cell.length_c   1.000
_cell.angle_alpha   90.00
_cell.angle_beta   90.00
_cell.angle_gamma   90.00
#
_symmetry.space_group_name_H-M   'P 1'
#
loop_
_entity.id
_entity.type
_entity.pdbx_description
1 polymer ?
#
loop_
_entity_poly.entity_id
_entity_poly.type
_entity_poly.pdbx_seq_one_letter_code
_entity_poly.pdbx_strand_id
1 'polypeptide(L)'
;MLSKDRKSYTREFKLQVIGYFYKIGENQYATAKHFKVDKNTVKRWVRAESLIKTSKQHSKRIGCGRKAFHPDLEKALHEKFLDTCRQGKASTVNARWFRTQAKILTNMLPGTFTNFKFSESWFNAFKRRYKISLSSLAKEAQIKPKGQEYERELTRQENTPSNDEPVE
;
A
#
# COMPACT_ATOMS: atom_id res chain seq x y z
N MET A 1 -34.45 -30.33 3.46
CA MET A 1 -34.27 -28.86 3.41
C MET A 1 -33.31 -28.54 2.26
N LEU A 2 -33.79 -27.95 1.17
CA LEU A 2 -32.91 -27.49 0.09
C LEU A 2 -32.06 -26.32 0.60
N SER A 3 -30.74 -26.51 0.69
CA SER A 3 -29.81 -25.43 0.99
C SER A 3 -29.85 -24.42 -0.15
N LYS A 4 -30.19 -23.16 0.15
CA LYS A 4 -30.16 -22.09 -0.84
C LYS A 4 -28.70 -21.84 -1.23
N ASP A 5 -28.33 -22.16 -2.46
CA ASP A 5 -26.97 -21.97 -2.96
C ASP A 5 -26.47 -20.54 -2.71
N ARG A 6 -25.28 -20.45 -2.12
CA ARG A 6 -24.66 -19.17 -1.78
C ARG A 6 -24.09 -18.50 -3.03
N LYS A 7 -24.79 -17.51 -3.57
CA LYS A 7 -24.33 -16.71 -4.71
C LYS A 7 -23.30 -15.64 -4.29
N SER A 8 -22.27 -15.46 -5.11
CA SER A 8 -21.26 -14.39 -4.96
C SER A 8 -21.35 -13.43 -6.16
N TYR A 9 -21.39 -12.13 -5.87
CA TYR A 9 -21.61 -11.09 -6.89
C TYR A 9 -20.37 -10.20 -7.03
N THR A 10 -20.07 -9.74 -8.24
CA THR A 10 -18.96 -8.83 -8.55
C THR A 10 -19.21 -7.43 -8.02
N ARG A 11 -18.16 -6.62 -7.88
CA ARG A 11 -18.23 -5.21 -7.50
C ARG A 11 -19.17 -4.44 -8.42
N GLU A 12 -19.02 -4.63 -9.73
CA GLU A 12 -19.74 -3.89 -10.78
C GLU A 12 -21.24 -4.19 -10.71
N PHE A 13 -21.62 -5.46 -10.53
CA PHE A 13 -23.01 -5.85 -10.36
C PHE A 13 -23.63 -5.20 -9.12
N LYS A 14 -22.91 -5.19 -8.00
CA LYS A 14 -23.39 -4.54 -6.77
C LYS A 14 -23.57 -3.04 -6.96
N LEU A 15 -22.65 -2.37 -7.66
CA LEU A 15 -22.76 -0.95 -7.97
C LEU A 15 -23.95 -0.66 -8.90
N GLN A 16 -24.21 -1.51 -9.89
CA GLN A 16 -25.40 -1.41 -10.74
C GLN A 16 -26.69 -1.50 -9.93
N VAL A 17 -26.77 -2.46 -8.99
CA VAL A 17 -27.92 -2.64 -8.11
C VAL A 17 -28.12 -1.42 -7.20
N ILE A 18 -27.04 -0.89 -6.61
CA ILE A 18 -27.08 0.33 -5.77
C ILE A 18 -27.50 1.55 -6.60
N GLY A 19 -26.97 1.72 -7.82
CA GLY A 19 -27.35 2.83 -8.70
C GLY A 19 -28.83 2.79 -9.06
N TYR A 20 -29.37 1.62 -9.37
CA TYR A 20 -30.80 1.45 -9.59
C TYR A 20 -31.63 1.71 -8.34
N PHE A 21 -31.16 1.26 -7.16
CA PHE A 21 -31.82 1.50 -5.88
C PHE A 21 -32.06 2.99 -5.62
N TYR A 22 -31.05 3.84 -5.87
CA TYR A 22 -31.22 5.29 -5.74
C TYR A 22 -32.09 5.88 -6.86
N LYS A 23 -31.99 5.36 -8.09
CA LYS A 23 -32.82 5.82 -9.23
C LYS A 23 -34.32 5.68 -8.97
N ILE A 24 -34.75 4.66 -8.22
CA ILE A 24 -36.17 4.38 -7.96
C ILE A 24 -36.67 4.92 -6.61
N GLY A 25 -35.90 5.76 -5.92
CA GLY A 25 -36.29 6.34 -4.63
C GLY A 25 -36.14 5.37 -3.45
N GLU A 26 -35.03 4.61 -3.40
CA GLU A 26 -34.63 3.79 -2.25
C GLU A 26 -35.57 2.61 -1.91
N ASN A 27 -36.27 2.09 -2.91
CA ASN A 27 -37.15 0.94 -2.73
C ASN A 27 -36.37 -0.40 -2.80
N GLN A 28 -36.05 -0.96 -1.62
CA GLN A 28 -35.30 -2.22 -1.51
C GLN A 28 -36.03 -3.42 -2.14
N TYR A 29 -37.36 -3.47 -2.03
CA TYR A 29 -38.17 -4.59 -2.54
C TYR A 29 -38.22 -4.57 -4.07
N ALA A 30 -38.51 -3.41 -4.67
CA ALA A 30 -38.54 -3.24 -6.12
C ALA A 30 -37.16 -3.51 -6.73
N THR A 31 -36.09 -3.04 -6.09
CA THR A 31 -34.70 -3.34 -6.51
C THR A 31 -34.42 -4.84 -6.45
N ALA A 32 -34.75 -5.50 -5.34
CA ALA A 32 -34.53 -6.93 -5.15
C ALA A 32 -35.27 -7.76 -6.22
N LYS A 33 -36.53 -7.40 -6.52
CA LYS A 33 -37.35 -8.03 -7.56
C LYS A 33 -36.74 -7.85 -8.94
N HIS A 34 -36.29 -6.63 -9.28
CA HIS A 34 -35.68 -6.33 -10.58
C HIS A 34 -34.40 -7.16 -10.83
N PHE A 35 -33.51 -7.24 -9.85
CA PHE A 35 -32.23 -7.95 -9.99
C PHE A 35 -32.27 -9.43 -9.58
N LYS A 36 -33.44 -9.95 -9.18
CA LYS A 36 -33.62 -11.32 -8.66
C LYS A 36 -32.64 -11.65 -7.51
N VAL A 37 -32.42 -10.68 -6.62
CA VAL A 37 -31.58 -10.81 -5.42
C VAL A 37 -32.44 -10.71 -4.17
N ASP A 38 -31.90 -11.14 -3.03
CA ASP A 38 -32.60 -11.03 -1.75
C ASP A 38 -32.62 -9.58 -1.24
N LYS A 39 -33.73 -9.12 -0.65
CA LYS A 39 -33.84 -7.75 -0.08
C LYS A 39 -32.74 -7.46 0.94
N ASN A 40 -32.39 -8.43 1.79
CA ASN A 40 -31.33 -8.27 2.78
C ASN A 40 -29.94 -8.22 2.13
N THR A 41 -29.80 -8.69 0.90
CA THR A 41 -28.56 -8.54 0.12
C THR A 41 -28.43 -7.10 -0.38
N VAL A 42 -29.49 -6.53 -0.94
CA VAL A 42 -29.54 -5.10 -1.34
C VAL A 42 -29.23 -4.21 -0.14
N LYS A 43 -29.94 -4.40 0.99
CA LYS A 43 -29.72 -3.66 2.23
C LYS A 43 -28.28 -3.75 2.73
N ARG A 44 -27.64 -4.92 2.64
CA ARG A 44 -26.23 -5.11 3.01
C ARG A 44 -25.28 -4.36 2.08
N TRP A 45 -25.56 -4.31 0.78
CA TRP A 45 -24.72 -3.60 -0.17
C TRP A 45 -24.84 -2.09 -0.04
N VAL A 46 -26.05 -1.56 0.16
CA VAL A 46 -26.26 -0.12 0.43
C VAL A 46 -25.47 0.32 1.67
N ARG A 47 -25.55 -0.44 2.78
CA ARG A 47 -24.75 -0.16 3.99
C ARG A 47 -23.23 -0.22 3.77
N ALA A 48 -22.79 -1.01 2.79
CA ALA A 48 -21.37 -1.21 2.47
C ALA A 48 -20.93 -0.44 1.23
N GLU A 49 -21.73 0.52 0.74
CA GLU A 49 -21.53 1.18 -0.55
C GLU A 49 -20.13 1.79 -0.67
N SER A 50 -19.66 2.53 0.34
CA SER A 50 -18.32 3.15 0.34
C SER A 50 -17.20 2.11 0.19
N LEU A 51 -17.35 0.94 0.83
CA LEU A 51 -16.40 -0.17 0.71
C LEU A 51 -16.47 -0.83 -0.67
N ILE A 52 -17.66 -0.93 -1.28
CA ILE A 52 -17.83 -1.47 -2.63
C ILE A 52 -17.18 -0.54 -3.65
N LYS A 53 -17.43 0.77 -3.55
CA LYS A 53 -16.84 1.80 -4.42
C LYS A 53 -15.31 1.76 -4.40
N THR A 54 -14.71 1.62 -3.21
CA THR A 54 -13.23 1.58 -3.04
C THR A 54 -12.60 0.21 -3.30
N SER A 55 -13.40 -0.86 -3.40
CA SER A 55 -12.89 -2.20 -3.66
C SER A 55 -12.30 -2.36 -5.07
N LYS A 56 -11.42 -3.36 -5.25
CA LYS A 56 -10.81 -3.68 -6.55
C LYS A 56 -11.87 -4.06 -7.59
N GLN A 57 -11.69 -3.60 -8.82
CA GLN A 57 -12.49 -4.00 -9.97
C GLN A 57 -12.61 -5.52 -10.09
N HIS A 58 -13.80 -6.01 -10.45
CA HIS A 58 -14.18 -7.43 -10.55
C HIS A 58 -14.12 -8.22 -9.23
N SER A 59 -13.80 -7.60 -8.09
CA SER A 59 -13.78 -8.30 -6.81
C SER A 59 -15.18 -8.75 -6.40
N LYS A 60 -15.29 -10.05 -6.07
CA LYS A 60 -16.53 -10.60 -5.49
C LYS A 60 -16.60 -10.42 -3.97
N ARG A 61 -15.44 -10.22 -3.31
CA ARG A 61 -15.31 -10.11 -1.86
C ARG A 61 -15.03 -8.65 -1.45
N ILE A 62 -15.86 -8.13 -0.56
CA ILE A 62 -15.76 -6.76 -0.04
C ILE A 62 -15.19 -6.84 1.38
N GLY A 63 -14.23 -5.99 1.71
CA GLY A 63 -13.65 -5.96 3.05
C GLY A 63 -12.99 -7.29 3.47
N CYS A 64 -12.62 -8.15 2.51
CA CYS A 64 -11.96 -9.40 2.83
C CYS A 64 -10.49 -9.16 3.15
N GLY A 65 -10.11 -9.50 4.38
CA GLY A 65 -8.75 -9.43 4.85
C GLY A 65 -8.72 -9.60 6.36
N ARG A 66 -7.78 -10.39 6.87
CA ARG A 66 -7.55 -10.46 8.31
C ARG A 66 -7.12 -9.06 8.77
N LYS A 67 -7.66 -8.50 9.85
CA LYS A 67 -7.14 -7.24 10.43
C LYS A 67 -5.74 -7.46 11.02
N ALA A 68 -5.00 -6.37 11.23
CA ALA A 68 -3.73 -6.43 11.95
C ALA A 68 -3.99 -6.97 13.35
N PHE A 69 -3.19 -7.93 13.82
CA PHE A 69 -3.33 -8.47 15.17
C PHE A 69 -2.81 -7.46 16.22
N HIS A 70 -1.82 -6.65 15.83
CA HIS A 70 -1.29 -5.54 16.61
C HIS A 70 -1.33 -4.25 15.76
N PRO A 71 -2.50 -3.62 15.58
CA PRO A 71 -2.64 -2.44 14.71
C PRO A 71 -1.79 -1.26 15.18
N ASP A 72 -1.66 -1.05 16.49
CA ASP A 72 -0.90 0.09 17.04
C ASP A 72 0.61 -0.07 16.81
N LEU A 73 1.12 -1.30 16.95
CA LEU A 73 2.51 -1.62 16.63
C LEU A 73 2.79 -1.45 15.13
N GLU A 74 1.90 -1.97 14.27
CA GLU A 74 2.04 -1.81 12.82
C GLU A 74 2.05 -0.33 12.42
N LYS A 75 1.18 0.50 13.03
CA LYS A 75 1.12 1.94 12.79
C LYS A 75 2.42 2.64 13.20
N ALA A 76 2.87 2.45 14.44
CA ALA A 76 4.09 3.07 14.93
C ALA A 76 5.34 2.65 14.13
N LEU A 77 5.41 1.37 13.72
CA LEU A 77 6.50 0.85 12.89
C LEU A 77 6.49 1.47 11.49
N HIS A 78 5.32 1.66 10.90
CA HIS A 78 5.18 2.32 9.61
C HIS A 78 5.54 3.81 9.68
N GLU A 79 5.16 4.52 10.74
CA GLU A 79 5.54 5.91 10.95
C GLU A 79 7.07 6.08 11.05
N LYS A 80 7.75 5.24 11.84
CA LYS A 80 9.22 5.21 11.90
C LYS A 80 9.86 4.94 10.54
N PHE A 81 9.25 4.08 9.73
CA PHE A 81 9.71 3.81 8.37
C PHE A 81 9.62 5.07 7.49
N LEU A 82 8.47 5.75 7.49
CA LEU A 82 8.29 6.99 6.73
C LEU A 82 9.29 8.07 7.16
N ASP A 83 9.52 8.24 8.47
CA ASP A 83 10.51 9.19 8.97
C ASP A 83 11.93 8.87 8.49
N THR A 84 12.29 7.59 8.47
CA THR A 84 13.60 7.14 7.97
C THR A 84 13.75 7.41 6.48
N CYS A 85 12.67 7.24 5.70
CA CYS A 85 12.65 7.60 4.29
C CYS A 85 12.79 9.11 4.07
N ARG A 86 12.09 9.94 4.85
CA ARG A 86 12.23 11.41 4.80
C ARG A 86 13.65 11.89 5.11
N GLN A 87 14.36 11.18 5.99
CA GLN A 87 15.76 11.45 6.31
C GLN A 87 16.77 10.97 5.24
N GLY A 88 16.30 10.47 4.08
CA GLY A 88 17.16 9.96 3.01
C GLY A 88 17.83 8.62 3.32
N LYS A 89 17.45 7.94 4.42
CA LYS A 89 18.04 6.67 4.87
C LYS A 89 17.24 5.45 4.40
N ALA A 90 16.35 5.62 3.43
CA ALA A 90 15.49 4.55 2.92
C ALA A 90 16.27 3.32 2.44
N SER A 91 17.47 3.50 1.87
CA SER A 91 18.36 2.44 1.40
C SER A 91 18.83 1.50 2.52
N THR A 92 18.86 1.98 3.76
CA THR A 92 19.25 1.20 4.95
C THR A 92 18.11 0.36 5.52
N VAL A 93 16.87 0.62 5.07
CA VAL A 93 15.67 -0.06 5.55
C VAL A 93 15.56 -1.43 4.87
N ASN A 94 15.87 -2.47 5.64
CA ASN A 94 15.68 -3.87 5.25
C ASN A 94 14.87 -4.64 6.31
N ALA A 95 14.64 -5.93 6.10
CA ALA A 95 13.89 -6.76 7.03
C ALA A 95 14.50 -6.80 8.45
N ARG A 96 15.84 -6.73 8.57
CA ARG A 96 16.54 -6.66 9.86
C ARG A 96 16.23 -5.35 10.57
N TRP A 97 16.23 -4.23 9.86
CA TRP A 97 15.84 -2.93 10.40
C TRP A 97 14.41 -2.98 10.98
N PHE A 98 13.44 -3.50 10.21
CA PHE A 98 12.05 -3.63 10.69
C PHE A 98 11.95 -4.51 11.94
N ARG A 99 12.69 -5.63 11.99
CA ARG A 99 12.70 -6.51 13.16
C ARG A 99 13.24 -5.81 14.40
N THR A 100 14.33 -5.06 14.25
CA THR A 100 14.92 -4.27 15.36
C THR A 100 13.94 -3.21 15.85
N GLN A 101 13.36 -2.42 14.94
CA GLN A 101 12.41 -1.37 15.30
C GLN A 101 11.15 -1.92 15.96
N ALA A 102 10.61 -3.04 15.45
CA ALA A 102 9.45 -3.69 16.07
C ALA A 102 9.74 -4.12 17.51
N LYS A 103 10.93 -4.68 17.79
CA LYS A 103 11.34 -5.06 19.15
C LYS A 103 11.46 -3.86 20.09
N ILE A 104 11.99 -2.74 19.59
CA ILE A 104 12.06 -1.49 20.37
C ILE A 104 10.65 -0.98 20.68
N LEU A 105 9.77 -0.93 19.68
CA LEU A 105 8.40 -0.43 19.83
C LEU A 105 7.57 -1.29 20.78
N THR A 106 7.72 -2.62 20.77
CA THR A 106 7.03 -3.49 21.74
C THR A 106 7.41 -3.23 23.19
N ASN A 107 8.62 -2.72 23.44
CA ASN A 107 9.08 -2.37 24.79
C ASN A 107 8.64 -0.95 25.20
N MET A 108 8.46 -0.05 24.22
CA MET A 108 8.16 1.36 24.45
C MET A 108 6.65 1.65 24.55
N LEU A 109 5.82 0.92 23.80
CA LEU A 109 4.39 1.18 23.74
C LEU A 109 3.66 0.58 24.96
N PRO A 110 2.77 1.32 25.63
CA PRO A 110 1.94 0.78 26.70
C PRO A 110 0.93 -0.22 26.11
N GLY A 111 1.06 -1.49 26.48
CA GLY A 111 0.17 -2.56 26.01
C GLY A 111 0.84 -3.93 26.07
N THR A 112 0.05 -4.97 26.32
CA THR A 112 0.54 -6.35 26.35
C THR A 112 0.78 -6.88 24.94
N PHE A 113 1.97 -6.60 24.39
CA PHE A 113 2.53 -7.31 23.23
C PHE A 113 3.18 -8.65 23.64
N THR A 114 2.75 -9.24 24.75
CA THR A 114 3.39 -10.39 25.42
C THR A 114 3.59 -11.60 24.52
N ASN A 115 2.83 -11.71 23.43
CA ASN A 115 2.94 -12.77 22.44
C ASN A 115 3.33 -12.31 21.03
N PHE A 116 3.80 -11.06 20.86
CA PHE A 116 4.24 -10.59 19.55
C PHE A 116 5.46 -11.38 19.08
N LYS A 117 5.33 -11.99 17.90
CA LYS A 117 6.43 -12.63 17.20
C LYS A 117 6.60 -11.99 15.84
N PHE A 118 7.80 -11.47 15.56
CA PHE A 118 8.19 -11.00 14.23
C PHE A 118 8.39 -12.20 13.30
N SER A 119 7.28 -12.79 12.86
CA SER A 119 7.24 -13.89 11.90
C SER A 119 7.26 -13.37 10.47
N GLU A 120 7.76 -14.18 9.55
CA GLU A 120 7.78 -13.85 8.13
C GLU A 120 6.36 -13.63 7.58
N SER A 121 5.40 -14.44 8.01
CA SER A 121 3.98 -14.29 7.65
C SER A 121 3.38 -12.96 8.13
N TRP A 122 3.70 -12.55 9.36
CA TRP A 122 3.27 -11.25 9.88
C TRP A 122 3.92 -10.11 9.09
N PHE A 123 5.23 -10.19 8.84
CA PHE A 123 5.95 -9.15 8.11
C PHE A 123 5.47 -9.00 6.65
N ASN A 124 5.19 -10.11 5.97
CA ASN A 124 4.59 -10.07 4.64
C ASN A 124 3.16 -9.51 4.66
N ALA A 125 2.36 -9.81 5.68
CA ALA A 125 1.05 -9.19 5.84
C ALA A 125 1.16 -7.68 6.07
N PHE A 126 2.06 -7.24 6.94
CA PHE A 126 2.37 -5.83 7.20
C PHE A 126 2.77 -5.09 5.92
N LYS A 127 3.76 -5.60 5.17
CA LYS A 127 4.18 -5.01 3.88
C LYS A 127 3.01 -4.84 2.91
N ARG A 128 2.12 -5.83 2.80
CA ARG A 128 0.94 -5.75 1.91
C ARG A 128 -0.07 -4.70 2.38
N ARG A 129 -0.30 -4.55 3.69
CA ARG A 129 -1.24 -3.55 4.23
C ARG A 129 -0.77 -2.13 3.95
N TYR A 130 0.51 -1.87 4.17
CA TYR A 130 1.12 -0.56 4.01
C TYR A 130 1.74 -0.32 2.63
N LYS A 131 1.59 -1.29 1.71
CA LYS A 131 2.13 -1.24 0.34
C LYS A 131 3.65 -0.97 0.28
N ILE A 132 4.40 -1.54 1.22
CA ILE A 132 5.85 -1.38 1.30
C ILE A 132 6.53 -2.32 0.30
N SER A 133 7.28 -1.76 -0.65
CA SER A 133 8.12 -2.50 -1.60
C SER A 133 9.60 -2.24 -1.31
N LEU A 134 10.27 -3.20 -0.65
CA LEU A 134 11.70 -3.08 -0.35
C LEU A 134 12.57 -3.09 -1.60
N SER A 135 12.15 -3.83 -2.64
CA SER A 135 12.86 -3.89 -3.92
C SER A 135 12.80 -2.57 -4.69
N SER A 136 11.72 -1.81 -4.53
CA SER A 136 11.60 -0.47 -5.14
C SER A 136 12.54 0.53 -4.47
N LEU A 137 12.66 0.49 -3.14
CA LEU A 137 13.61 1.32 -2.39
C LEU A 137 15.07 1.00 -2.75
N ALA A 138 15.40 -0.28 -2.91
CA ALA A 138 16.73 -0.71 -3.33
C ALA A 138 17.07 -0.21 -4.75
N LYS A 139 16.08 -0.17 -5.66
CA LYS A 139 16.27 0.39 -7.01
C LYS A 139 16.48 1.90 -6.99
N GLU A 140 15.68 2.64 -6.21
CA GLU A 140 15.88 4.09 -6.01
C GLU A 140 17.25 4.41 -5.42
N ALA A 141 17.73 3.60 -4.48
CA ALA A 141 19.06 3.75 -3.88
C ALA A 141 20.23 3.39 -4.83
N GLN A 142 19.99 2.55 -5.84
CA GLN A 142 21.01 2.12 -6.81
C GLN A 142 21.15 3.06 -8.02
N ILE A 143 20.23 4.03 -8.21
CA ILE A 143 20.40 5.10 -9.19
C ILE A 143 21.51 6.03 -8.66
N LYS A 144 22.77 5.70 -8.98
CA LYS A 144 23.91 6.59 -8.72
C LYS A 144 23.69 7.92 -9.43
N PRO A 145 24.01 9.07 -8.82
CA PRO A 145 24.04 10.34 -9.55
C PRO A 145 25.10 10.23 -10.66
N LYS A 146 24.68 10.23 -11.93
CA LYS A 146 25.54 10.42 -13.11
C LYS A 146 26.05 11.87 -13.18
N GLY A 147 26.64 12.36 -12.10
CA GLY A 147 26.93 13.78 -11.91
C GLY A 147 28.35 14.08 -11.44
N GLN A 148 29.31 13.17 -11.65
CA GLN A 148 30.72 13.42 -11.30
C GLN A 148 31.70 13.16 -12.45
N GLU A 149 31.18 12.83 -13.64
CA GLU A 149 32.00 12.59 -14.83
C GLU A 149 32.19 13.88 -15.65
N TYR A 150 31.32 14.89 -15.51
CA TYR A 150 31.42 16.15 -16.27
C TYR A 150 32.44 17.16 -15.70
N GLU A 151 32.69 17.18 -14.39
CA GLU A 151 33.63 18.14 -13.79
C GLU A 151 35.11 17.77 -14.00
N ARG A 152 35.38 16.49 -14.29
CA ARG A 152 36.75 16.00 -14.56
C ARG A 152 37.23 16.34 -15.97
N GLU A 153 36.31 16.61 -16.90
CA GLU A 153 36.65 16.98 -18.27
C GLU A 153 36.88 18.49 -18.45
N LEU A 154 36.18 19.35 -17.69
CA LEU A 154 36.43 20.80 -17.71
C LEU A 154 37.82 21.18 -17.18
N THR A 155 38.27 20.53 -16.10
CA THR A 155 39.59 20.81 -15.49
C THR A 155 40.78 20.37 -16.35
N ARG A 156 40.54 19.58 -17.41
CA ARG A 156 41.57 19.12 -18.35
C ARG A 156 41.81 20.07 -19.52
N GLN A 157 40.84 20.92 -19.87
CA GLN A 157 40.93 21.80 -21.04
C GLN A 157 41.53 23.18 -20.75
N GLU A 158 41.57 23.62 -19.48
CA GLU A 158 42.11 24.95 -19.13
C GLU A 158 43.62 25.01 -18.84
N ASN A 159 44.33 23.88 -18.86
CA ASN A 159 45.79 23.82 -18.62
C ASN A 159 46.59 23.49 -19.90
N THR A 160 46.25 24.12 -21.03
CA THR A 160 47.09 24.07 -22.23
C THR A 160 47.89 25.39 -22.32
N PRO A 161 49.22 25.39 -22.15
CA PRO A 161 50.01 26.61 -22.29
C PRO A 161 50.01 27.03 -23.77
N SER A 162 49.55 28.25 -24.04
CA SER A 162 49.73 28.94 -25.32
C SER A 162 51.22 29.28 -25.48
N ASN A 163 51.87 28.65 -26.45
CA ASN A 163 53.15 29.07 -26.99
C ASN A 163 52.87 29.68 -28.38
N ASP A 164 52.53 30.96 -28.39
CA ASP A 164 52.73 31.82 -29.56
C ASP A 164 54.04 32.60 -29.32
N GLU A 165 55.14 32.16 -29.95
CA GLU A 165 56.23 33.06 -30.30
C GLU A 165 56.48 32.98 -31.81
N PRO A 166 56.53 34.13 -32.51
CA PRO A 166 56.74 34.18 -33.94
C PRO A 166 58.23 34.12 -34.27
N VAL A 167 58.56 33.35 -35.32
CA VAL A 167 59.89 33.40 -35.96
C VAL A 167 59.74 34.01 -37.34
N GLU A 168 59.91 35.34 -37.41
CA GLU A 168 60.87 36.07 -38.28
C GLU A 168 60.70 37.59 -38.12
#